data_AF-A0A843HZD3-F1
#
_entry.id   AF-A0A843HZD3-F1
#
_cell.length_a   1.000
_cell.length_b   1.000
_cell.length_c   1.000
_cell.angle_alpha   90.00
_cell.angle_beta   90.00
_cell.angle_gamma   90.00
#
_symmetry.space_group_name_H-M   'P 1'
#
loop_
_entity.id
_entity.type
_entity.pdbx_description
1 polymer ?
#
loop_
_entity_poly.entity_id
_entity_poly.type
_entity_poly.pdbx_seq_one_letter_code
_entity_poly.pdbx_strand_id
1 'polypeptide(L)'
;DLVVRPIPADPPDYSAVDSGYVAVEYRYFKLYIIDIVVVKNKIYNKTIFLNIKKNEKININRKARELELREIEGEGPYVLLDGPLTPYVGWTDRPIVGVSKDPVAPRYGRALGGEAGEWFEEISALASELYAAELLLRGEPYGAMLKPVKVSGLRGTYVKGDSVFYVEFPGHVPEEVVASFFRHGYPVKLRIAHKYARITREYLNTVKTILPRLLGGASNRYRDYL
;
A
#
# COMPACT_ATOMS: atom_id res chain seq x y z
N ASP A 1 -1.47 -3.49 -29.46
CA ASP A 1 -2.43 -3.91 -28.42
C ASP A 1 -1.73 -3.81 -27.06
N LEU A 2 -2.22 -2.94 -26.16
CA LEU A 2 -1.64 -2.71 -24.82
C LEU A 2 -2.32 -3.57 -23.75
N VAL A 3 -3.48 -4.14 -24.05
CA VAL A 3 -4.26 -4.93 -23.09
C VAL A 3 -3.85 -6.39 -23.20
N VAL A 4 -3.60 -7.00 -22.06
CA VAL A 4 -3.29 -8.42 -21.91
C VAL A 4 -4.42 -9.08 -21.13
N ARG A 5 -4.77 -10.31 -21.52
CA ARG A 5 -5.80 -11.12 -20.89
C ARG A 5 -5.16 -12.43 -20.43
N PRO A 6 -4.46 -12.42 -19.28
CA PRO A 6 -3.85 -13.64 -18.73
C PRO A 6 -4.89 -14.76 -18.58
N ILE A 7 -4.44 -16.01 -18.67
CA ILE A 7 -5.32 -17.17 -18.56
C ILE A 7 -6.01 -17.14 -17.18
N PRO A 8 -7.35 -17.24 -17.12
CA PRO A 8 -8.05 -17.23 -15.84
C PRO A 8 -7.56 -18.35 -14.92
N ALA A 9 -7.21 -17.99 -13.69
CA ALA A 9 -6.84 -18.89 -12.61
C ALA A 9 -7.55 -18.51 -11.31
N ASP A 10 -7.62 -19.43 -10.37
CA ASP A 10 -8.02 -19.10 -9.00
C ASP A 10 -6.82 -18.51 -8.25
N PRO A 11 -7.02 -17.50 -7.38
CA PRO A 11 -5.93 -16.93 -6.63
C PRO A 11 -5.34 -17.97 -5.67
N PRO A 12 -4.00 -18.10 -5.61
CA PRO A 12 -3.34 -18.96 -4.63
C PRO A 12 -3.59 -18.43 -3.21
N ASP A 13 -3.25 -19.20 -2.19
CA ASP A 13 -3.28 -18.66 -0.82
C ASP A 13 -2.29 -17.49 -0.70
N TYR A 14 -2.73 -16.43 -0.02
CA TYR A 14 -2.00 -15.19 0.11
C TYR A 14 -2.25 -14.55 1.47
N SER A 15 -1.32 -13.72 1.92
CA SER A 15 -1.52 -12.82 3.06
C SER A 15 -1.68 -11.39 2.55
N ALA A 16 -2.31 -10.53 3.34
CA ALA A 16 -2.41 -9.11 3.03
C ALA A 16 -1.90 -8.25 4.19
N VAL A 17 -1.18 -7.19 3.87
CA VAL A 17 -0.60 -6.26 4.84
C VAL A 17 -1.00 -4.84 4.49
N ASP A 18 -1.41 -4.08 5.50
CA ASP A 18 -1.61 -2.63 5.42
C ASP A 18 -1.22 -2.00 6.76
N SER A 19 -0.96 -0.70 6.76
CA SER A 19 -0.76 0.07 7.98
C SER A 19 -1.46 1.43 7.94
N GLY A 20 -1.94 1.83 9.11
CA GLY A 20 -2.37 3.19 9.37
C GLY A 20 -1.42 3.84 10.35
N TYR A 21 -1.19 5.13 10.21
CA TYR A 21 -0.37 5.86 11.15
C TYR A 21 -0.89 7.27 11.38
N VAL A 22 -0.54 7.80 12.55
CA VAL A 22 -0.89 9.15 12.97
C VAL A 22 0.21 9.73 13.82
N ALA A 23 0.41 11.04 13.70
CA ALA A 23 1.26 11.81 14.59
C ALA A 23 0.40 12.55 15.61
N VAL A 24 0.72 12.40 16.89
CA VAL A 24 0.18 13.20 17.98
C VAL A 24 1.32 14.08 18.50
N GLU A 25 1.15 15.38 18.37
CA GLU A 25 2.15 16.34 18.86
C GLU A 25 1.85 16.72 20.31
N TYR A 26 2.87 16.62 21.15
CA TYR A 26 2.89 17.12 22.51
C TYR A 26 3.87 18.28 22.63
N ARG A 27 3.83 19.00 23.76
CA ARG A 27 4.65 20.21 23.96
C ARG A 27 6.15 19.98 23.71
N TYR A 28 6.67 18.81 24.12
CA TYR A 28 8.10 18.49 24.11
C TYR A 28 8.50 17.34 23.18
N PHE A 29 7.54 16.57 22.67
CA PHE A 29 7.81 15.41 21.82
C PHE A 29 6.68 15.19 20.82
N LYS A 30 6.95 14.40 19.78
CA LYS A 30 5.95 13.89 18.85
C LYS A 30 5.84 12.38 19.07
N LEU A 31 4.63 11.90 19.17
CA LEU A 31 4.34 10.48 19.20
C LEU A 31 3.78 10.07 17.85
N TYR A 32 4.42 9.11 17.22
CA TYR A 32 3.84 8.42 16.08
C TYR A 32 3.28 7.09 16.55
N ILE A 33 2.03 6.84 16.17
CA ILE A 33 1.35 5.58 16.41
C ILE A 33 1.19 4.95 15.04
N ILE A 34 1.73 3.76 14.87
CA ILE A 34 1.68 3.00 13.63
C ILE A 34 0.98 1.69 13.96
N ASP A 35 -0.11 1.41 13.26
CA ASP A 35 -0.86 0.19 13.42
C ASP A 35 -0.70 -0.66 12.16
N ILE A 36 -0.07 -1.83 12.31
CA ILE A 36 0.19 -2.74 11.20
C ILE A 36 -0.77 -3.91 11.31
N VAL A 37 -1.46 -4.21 10.23
CA VAL A 37 -2.43 -5.29 10.15
C VAL A 37 -1.99 -6.31 9.13
N VAL A 38 -1.92 -7.57 9.55
CA VAL A 38 -1.63 -8.72 8.70
C VAL A 38 -2.84 -9.65 8.67
N VAL A 39 -3.40 -9.88 7.50
CA VAL A 39 -4.56 -10.75 7.28
C VAL A 39 -4.13 -12.01 6.56
N LYS A 40 -4.25 -13.16 7.25
CA LYS A 40 -4.01 -14.51 6.72
C LYS A 40 -5.31 -15.32 6.81
N ASN A 41 -5.26 -16.46 7.50
CA ASN A 41 -6.43 -17.17 8.01
C ASN A 41 -7.03 -16.52 9.27
N LYS A 42 -6.22 -15.68 9.94
CA LYS A 42 -6.61 -14.84 11.09
C LYS A 42 -6.12 -13.42 10.85
N ILE A 43 -6.67 -12.47 11.61
CA ILE A 43 -6.25 -11.08 11.60
C ILE A 43 -5.27 -10.88 12.76
N TYR A 44 -4.07 -10.40 12.44
CA TYR A 44 -3.06 -10.00 13.41
C TYR A 44 -2.90 -8.49 13.33
N ASN A 45 -2.87 -7.84 14.50
CA ASN A 45 -2.70 -6.40 14.61
C ASN A 45 -1.52 -6.14 15.56
N LYS A 46 -0.64 -5.23 15.16
CA LYS A 46 0.49 -4.76 15.94
C LYS A 46 0.55 -3.24 15.94
N THR A 47 0.24 -2.66 17.09
CA THR A 47 0.44 -1.23 17.33
C THR A 47 1.86 -0.95 17.82
N ILE A 48 2.54 0.01 17.17
CA ILE A 48 3.89 0.47 17.48
C ILE A 48 3.83 1.95 17.86
N PHE A 49 4.46 2.30 18.99
CA PHE A 49 4.59 3.67 19.46
C PHE A 49 6.03 4.15 19.27
N LEU A 50 6.23 5.23 18.52
CA LEU A 50 7.53 5.85 18.30
C LEU A 50 7.52 7.26 18.92
N ASN A 51 8.32 7.44 19.97
CA ASN A 51 8.55 8.74 20.59
C ASN A 51 9.73 9.43 19.91
N ILE A 52 9.50 10.62 19.38
CA ILE A 52 10.45 11.39 18.58
C ILE A 52 10.58 12.79 19.18
N LYS A 53 11.81 13.30 19.27
CA LYS A 53 12.03 14.67 19.78
C LYS A 53 11.32 15.68 18.87
N LYS A 54 10.76 16.75 19.44
CA LYS A 54 9.96 17.73 18.68
C LYS A 54 10.65 18.30 17.44
N ASN A 55 11.97 18.45 17.51
CA ASN A 55 12.78 19.06 16.45
C ASN A 55 13.29 18.04 15.41
N GLU A 56 13.06 16.75 15.64
CA GLU A 56 13.49 15.67 14.75
C GLU A 56 12.45 15.46 13.64
N LYS A 57 12.92 15.40 12.39
CA LYS A 57 12.07 15.16 11.22
C LYS A 57 12.23 13.72 10.79
N ILE A 58 11.11 12.98 10.75
CA ILE A 58 11.06 11.60 10.26
C ILE A 58 10.02 11.52 9.15
N ASN A 59 10.34 10.80 8.08
CA ASN A 59 9.39 10.44 7.04
C ASN A 59 8.58 9.23 7.54
N ILE A 60 7.40 9.48 8.09
CA ILE A 60 6.57 8.44 8.68
C ILE A 60 6.10 7.40 7.64
N ASN A 61 5.82 7.82 6.41
CA ASN A 61 5.38 6.92 5.34
C ASN A 61 6.47 5.89 5.04
N ARG A 62 7.73 6.34 4.93
CA ARG A 62 8.88 5.45 4.77
C ARG A 62 9.04 4.52 5.97
N LYS A 63 8.86 5.05 7.18
CA LYS A 63 9.03 4.24 8.39
C LYS A 63 7.95 3.16 8.53
N ALA A 64 6.69 3.50 8.26
CA ALA A 64 5.58 2.55 8.24
C ALA A 64 5.85 1.45 7.20
N ARG A 65 6.29 1.82 5.99
CA ARG A 65 6.64 0.85 4.95
C ARG A 65 7.78 -0.08 5.34
N GLU A 66 8.85 0.45 5.96
CA GLU A 66 9.95 -0.38 6.48
C GLU A 66 9.46 -1.40 7.53
N LEU A 67 8.48 -1.03 8.35
CA LEU A 67 7.93 -1.92 9.36
C LEU A 67 7.01 -2.97 8.74
N GLU A 68 6.14 -2.60 7.80
CA GLU A 68 5.31 -3.56 7.04
C GLU A 68 6.18 -4.61 6.37
N LEU A 69 7.24 -4.19 5.65
CA LEU A 69 8.14 -5.11 4.96
C LEU A 69 8.82 -6.11 5.91
N ARG A 70 9.12 -5.70 7.15
CA ARG A 70 9.64 -6.63 8.17
C ARG A 70 8.60 -7.64 8.63
N GLU A 71 7.35 -7.22 8.80
CA GLU A 71 6.28 -8.17 9.15
C GLU A 71 6.06 -9.19 8.01
N ILE A 72 6.29 -8.80 6.76
CA ILE A 72 6.19 -9.69 5.59
C ILE A 72 7.25 -10.81 5.59
N GLU A 73 8.40 -10.63 6.24
CA GLU A 73 9.49 -11.62 6.24
C GLU A 73 9.07 -12.97 6.87
N GLY A 74 8.04 -12.99 7.71
CA GLY A 74 7.49 -14.21 8.31
C GLY A 74 6.32 -14.85 7.55
N GLU A 75 5.98 -14.35 6.37
CA GLU A 75 4.69 -14.63 5.73
C GLU A 75 4.70 -15.71 4.64
N GLY A 76 3.50 -16.16 4.27
CA GLY A 76 3.26 -17.25 3.31
C GLY A 76 3.70 -16.96 1.87
N PRO A 77 3.31 -17.83 0.91
CA PRO A 77 3.90 -17.88 -0.42
C PRO A 77 3.50 -16.74 -1.35
N TYR A 78 2.52 -15.91 -1.00
CA TYR A 78 2.20 -14.67 -1.72
C TYR A 78 1.75 -13.62 -0.71
N VAL A 79 2.18 -12.38 -0.90
CA VAL A 79 1.80 -11.28 0.00
C VAL A 79 1.36 -10.07 -0.79
N LEU A 80 0.15 -9.60 -0.52
CA LEU A 80 -0.37 -8.35 -1.06
C LEU A 80 -0.13 -7.23 -0.06
N LEU A 81 0.44 -6.13 -0.52
CA LEU A 81 0.73 -4.95 0.30
C LEU A 81 -0.08 -3.76 -0.22
N ASP A 82 -0.75 -3.01 0.65
CA ASP A 82 -1.47 -1.81 0.22
C ASP A 82 -0.48 -0.64 -0.03
N GLY A 83 -0.48 -0.14 -1.24
CA GLY A 83 0.46 0.84 -1.78
C GLY A 83 1.59 0.26 -2.65
N PRO A 84 2.31 1.13 -3.37
CA PRO A 84 3.38 0.72 -4.27
C PRO A 84 4.61 0.20 -3.51
N LEU A 85 5.36 -0.71 -4.14
CA LEU A 85 6.61 -1.24 -3.61
C LEU A 85 7.75 -0.22 -3.79
N THR A 86 7.76 0.47 -4.92
CA THR A 86 8.71 1.54 -5.26
C THR A 86 8.33 2.84 -4.55
N PRO A 87 9.29 3.62 -4.02
CA PRO A 87 10.75 3.44 -4.07
C PRO A 87 11.34 2.63 -2.91
N TYR A 88 10.50 1.98 -2.11
CA TYR A 88 10.91 1.36 -0.85
C TYR A 88 11.60 0.00 -1.05
N VAL A 89 11.19 -0.72 -2.09
CA VAL A 89 11.75 -2.00 -2.52
C VAL A 89 12.25 -1.83 -3.95
N GLY A 90 13.55 -1.99 -4.16
CA GLY A 90 14.12 -1.99 -5.51
C GLY A 90 13.94 -3.33 -6.23
N TRP A 91 13.98 -4.42 -5.47
CA TRP A 91 13.86 -5.81 -5.92
C TRP A 91 13.63 -6.71 -4.70
N THR A 92 13.00 -7.87 -4.90
CA THR A 92 12.81 -8.89 -3.87
C THR A 92 12.66 -10.27 -4.51
N ASP A 93 13.25 -11.31 -3.91
CA ASP A 93 13.01 -12.72 -4.24
C ASP A 93 11.68 -13.23 -3.68
N ARG A 94 11.07 -12.46 -2.77
CA ARG A 94 9.77 -12.82 -2.22
C ARG A 94 8.66 -12.42 -3.19
N PRO A 95 7.64 -13.26 -3.35
CA PRO A 95 6.46 -12.96 -4.16
C PRO A 95 5.51 -11.97 -3.47
N ILE A 96 5.99 -10.73 -3.32
CA ILE A 96 5.24 -9.60 -2.76
C ILE A 96 4.67 -8.77 -3.90
N VAL A 97 3.40 -8.42 -3.82
CA VAL A 97 2.69 -7.61 -4.81
C VAL A 97 2.17 -6.35 -4.12
N GLY A 98 2.69 -5.19 -4.50
CA GLY A 98 2.16 -3.91 -4.05
C GLY A 98 0.95 -3.51 -4.88
N VAL A 99 -0.13 -3.10 -4.23
CA VAL A 99 -1.40 -2.77 -4.88
C VAL A 99 -1.83 -1.38 -4.45
N SER A 100 -2.01 -0.45 -5.38
CA SER A 100 -2.40 0.92 -5.08
C SER A 100 -3.66 1.33 -5.84
N LYS A 101 -4.60 1.94 -5.12
CA LYS A 101 -5.81 2.55 -5.69
C LYS A 101 -5.52 3.89 -6.35
N ASP A 102 -4.48 4.59 -5.89
CA ASP A 102 -4.10 5.91 -6.37
C ASP A 102 -2.57 6.04 -6.27
N PRO A 103 -1.83 5.65 -7.32
CA PRO A 103 -0.39 5.76 -7.31
C PRO A 103 0.00 7.25 -7.38
N VAL A 104 0.52 7.80 -6.27
CA VAL A 104 0.96 9.21 -6.15
C VAL A 104 2.15 9.56 -7.07
N ALA A 105 2.89 8.56 -7.55
CA ALA A 105 4.04 8.73 -8.44
C ALA A 105 4.07 7.62 -9.50
N PRO A 106 3.08 7.60 -10.42
CA PRO A 106 2.97 6.54 -11.41
C PRO A 106 4.06 6.74 -12.47
N ARG A 107 4.67 5.62 -12.89
CA ARG A 107 5.86 5.59 -13.77
C ARG A 107 5.60 4.74 -15.01
N TYR A 108 4.36 4.31 -15.19
CA TYR A 108 3.99 3.31 -16.18
C TYR A 108 4.06 3.90 -17.58
N GLY A 109 3.48 5.08 -17.79
CA GLY A 109 3.48 5.76 -19.10
C GLY A 109 4.90 5.99 -19.61
N ARG A 110 5.77 6.52 -18.75
CA ARG A 110 7.19 6.73 -19.08
C ARG A 110 7.93 5.43 -19.44
N ALA A 111 7.58 4.31 -18.81
CA ALA A 111 8.22 3.02 -19.02
C ALA A 111 7.71 2.27 -20.26
N LEU A 112 6.55 2.65 -20.82
CA LEU A 112 6.04 2.12 -22.09
C LEU A 112 6.91 2.54 -23.28
N GLY A 113 7.21 3.84 -23.38
CA GLY A 113 7.90 4.44 -24.53
C GLY A 113 7.09 4.41 -25.83
N GLY A 114 7.61 5.10 -26.86
CA GLY A 114 6.97 5.21 -28.18
C GLY A 114 5.59 5.89 -28.14
N GLU A 115 4.79 5.69 -29.19
CA GLU A 115 3.46 6.31 -29.34
C GLU A 115 2.52 6.01 -28.16
N ALA A 116 2.60 4.79 -27.61
CA ALA A 116 1.80 4.40 -26.45
C ALA A 116 2.18 5.18 -25.18
N GLY A 117 3.49 5.42 -24.99
CA GLY A 117 4.00 6.25 -23.90
C GLY A 117 3.60 7.72 -24.06
N GLU A 118 3.71 8.25 -25.28
CA GLU A 118 3.30 9.64 -25.61
C GLU A 118 1.80 9.86 -25.35
N TRP A 119 0.96 8.92 -25.78
CA TRP A 119 -0.49 8.97 -25.49
C TRP A 119 -0.78 8.93 -23.99
N PHE A 120 -0.08 8.07 -23.24
CA PHE A 120 -0.20 8.03 -21.78
C PHE A 120 0.20 9.37 -21.15
N GLU A 121 1.28 9.98 -21.62
CA GLU A 121 1.76 11.27 -21.14
C GLU A 121 0.73 12.39 -21.41
N GLU A 122 0.15 12.42 -22.62
CA GLU A 122 -0.89 13.39 -23.00
C GLU A 122 -2.12 13.29 -22.08
N ILE A 123 -2.67 12.08 -21.91
CA ILE A 123 -3.84 11.89 -21.04
C ILE A 123 -3.50 12.16 -19.57
N SER A 124 -2.31 11.77 -19.12
CA SER A 124 -1.87 11.97 -17.74
C SER A 124 -1.66 13.43 -17.40
N ALA A 125 -1.24 14.25 -18.36
CA ALA A 125 -1.13 15.70 -18.21
C ALA A 125 -2.50 16.37 -18.03
N LEU A 126 -3.57 15.78 -18.60
CA LEU A 126 -4.94 16.29 -18.48
C LEU A 126 -5.63 15.81 -17.20
N ALA A 127 -5.37 14.57 -16.77
CA ALA A 127 -6.05 13.95 -15.63
C ALA A 127 -5.09 13.15 -14.74
N SER A 128 -4.74 11.92 -15.14
CA SER A 128 -3.80 11.04 -14.43
C SER A 128 -3.46 9.79 -15.26
N GLU A 129 -2.36 9.10 -14.92
CA GLU A 129 -2.07 7.78 -15.51
C GLU A 129 -3.15 6.74 -15.18
N LEU A 130 -3.77 6.83 -14.00
CA LEU A 130 -4.87 5.95 -13.61
C LEU A 130 -6.06 6.12 -14.55
N TYR A 131 -6.42 7.35 -14.89
CA TYR A 131 -7.51 7.64 -15.82
C TYR A 131 -7.22 7.09 -17.23
N ALA A 132 -5.99 7.25 -17.72
CA ALA A 132 -5.56 6.64 -18.98
C ALA A 132 -5.73 5.11 -18.97
N ALA A 133 -5.33 4.46 -17.88
CA ALA A 133 -5.50 3.02 -17.70
C ALA A 133 -6.99 2.60 -17.62
N GLU A 134 -7.83 3.39 -16.96
CA GLU A 134 -9.29 3.17 -16.90
C GLU A 134 -9.93 3.21 -18.28
N LEU A 135 -9.51 4.13 -19.16
CA LEU A 135 -10.00 4.19 -20.54
C LEU A 135 -9.63 2.93 -21.34
N LEU A 136 -8.38 2.46 -21.20
CA LEU A 136 -7.89 1.28 -21.93
C LEU A 136 -8.48 -0.03 -21.42
N LEU A 137 -8.77 -0.14 -20.12
CA LEU A 137 -9.37 -1.33 -19.50
C LEU A 137 -10.90 -1.24 -19.42
N ARG A 138 -11.51 -0.27 -20.09
CA ARG A 138 -12.96 -0.08 -20.09
C ARG A 138 -13.64 -1.20 -20.87
N GLY A 139 -14.56 -1.91 -20.22
CA GLY A 139 -15.29 -3.04 -20.81
C GLY A 139 -14.51 -4.36 -20.80
N GLU A 140 -13.25 -4.35 -20.36
CA GLU A 140 -12.45 -5.56 -20.19
C GLU A 140 -12.89 -6.35 -18.94
N PRO A 141 -12.75 -7.69 -18.95
CA PRO A 141 -13.11 -8.53 -17.82
C PRO A 141 -12.17 -8.32 -16.63
N TYR A 142 -12.60 -8.73 -15.44
CA TYR A 142 -11.75 -8.72 -14.25
C TYR A 142 -10.54 -9.65 -14.44
N GLY A 143 -9.37 -9.19 -13.99
CA GLY A 143 -8.08 -9.84 -14.22
C GLY A 143 -7.38 -9.40 -15.52
N ALA A 144 -8.06 -8.74 -16.46
CA ALA A 144 -7.39 -8.09 -17.58
C ALA A 144 -6.43 -7.02 -17.05
N MET A 145 -5.31 -6.80 -17.75
CA MET A 145 -4.32 -5.82 -17.32
C MET A 145 -3.66 -5.16 -18.52
N LEU A 146 -3.04 -4.02 -18.30
CA LEU A 146 -2.13 -3.47 -19.29
C LEU A 146 -0.84 -4.31 -19.34
N LYS A 147 -0.10 -4.20 -20.44
CA LYS A 147 1.18 -4.89 -20.60
C LYS A 147 2.13 -4.47 -19.48
N PRO A 148 2.66 -5.38 -18.65
CA PRO A 148 3.53 -4.98 -17.55
C PRO A 148 4.87 -4.44 -18.07
N VAL A 149 5.27 -3.28 -17.54
CA VAL A 149 6.51 -2.57 -17.90
C VAL A 149 7.51 -2.65 -16.76
N LYS A 150 8.80 -2.44 -17.07
CA LYS A 150 9.85 -2.43 -16.05
C LYS A 150 9.79 -1.12 -15.27
N VAL A 151 9.61 -1.20 -13.95
CA VAL A 151 9.65 -0.07 -13.03
C VAL A 151 10.73 -0.37 -11.99
N SER A 152 11.88 0.30 -12.10
CA SER A 152 13.07 -0.03 -11.31
C SER A 152 13.50 -1.50 -11.50
N GLY A 153 13.65 -2.29 -10.43
CA GLY A 153 13.89 -3.74 -10.47
C GLY A 153 12.63 -4.60 -10.42
N LEU A 154 11.44 -3.99 -10.55
CA LEU A 154 10.14 -4.66 -10.52
C LEU A 154 9.42 -4.52 -11.88
N ARG A 155 8.25 -5.16 -12.00
CA ARG A 155 7.28 -4.91 -13.06
C ARG A 155 6.12 -4.11 -12.48
N GLY A 156 5.68 -3.07 -13.21
CA GLY A 156 4.52 -2.25 -12.90
C GLY A 156 3.44 -2.41 -13.96
N THR A 157 2.18 -2.45 -13.56
CA THR A 157 1.04 -2.48 -14.48
C THR A 157 -0.23 -1.93 -13.84
N TYR A 158 -1.28 -1.72 -14.64
CA TYR A 158 -2.64 -1.51 -14.17
C TYR A 158 -3.47 -2.75 -14.44
N VAL A 159 -4.24 -3.18 -13.43
CA VAL A 159 -5.10 -4.38 -13.48
C VAL A 159 -6.55 -4.00 -13.26
N LYS A 160 -7.44 -4.63 -14.02
CA LYS A 160 -8.89 -4.50 -13.92
C LYS A 160 -9.44 -5.40 -12.82
N GLY A 161 -10.11 -4.81 -11.84
CA GLY A 161 -11.04 -5.44 -10.92
C GLY A 161 -12.37 -4.69 -10.93
N ASP A 162 -12.98 -4.52 -9.75
CA ASP A 162 -14.16 -3.65 -9.53
C ASP A 162 -13.85 -2.19 -9.87
N SER A 163 -12.60 -1.77 -9.69
CA SER A 163 -12.00 -0.58 -10.29
C SER A 163 -10.73 -0.94 -11.07
N VAL A 164 -9.92 0.04 -11.48
CA VAL A 164 -8.55 -0.19 -11.95
C VAL A 164 -7.58 0.06 -10.81
N PHE A 165 -6.58 -0.81 -10.67
CA PHE A 165 -5.56 -0.74 -9.62
C PHE A 165 -4.17 -0.76 -10.23
N TYR A 166 -3.28 0.09 -9.72
CA TYR A 166 -1.87 0.00 -10.04
C TYR A 166 -1.21 -1.10 -9.21
N VAL A 167 -0.39 -1.92 -9.85
CA VAL A 167 0.22 -3.10 -9.25
C VAL A 167 1.70 -3.14 -9.57
N GLU A 168 2.53 -3.38 -8.55
CA GLU A 168 3.96 -3.64 -8.69
C GLU A 168 4.32 -5.02 -8.15
N PHE A 169 5.11 -5.78 -8.90
CA PHE A 169 5.47 -7.14 -8.54
C PHE A 169 6.85 -7.55 -9.10
N PRO A 170 7.56 -8.51 -8.46
CA PRO A 170 8.80 -9.06 -8.98
C PRO A 170 8.61 -9.78 -10.31
N GLY A 171 9.61 -9.72 -11.18
CA GLY A 171 9.53 -10.35 -12.51
C GLY A 171 9.39 -11.88 -12.52
N HIS A 172 9.68 -12.56 -11.41
CA HIS A 172 9.50 -14.00 -11.27
C HIS A 172 8.05 -14.39 -10.89
N VAL A 173 7.20 -13.43 -10.49
CA VAL A 173 5.78 -13.68 -10.18
C VAL A 173 5.00 -13.71 -11.50
N PRO A 174 4.29 -14.81 -11.83
CA PRO A 174 3.54 -14.92 -13.08
C PRO A 174 2.40 -13.90 -13.17
N GLU A 175 2.12 -13.41 -14.39
CA GLU A 175 1.06 -12.42 -14.66
C GLU A 175 -0.33 -13.02 -14.36
N GLU A 176 -0.52 -14.31 -14.61
CA GLU A 176 -1.73 -15.06 -14.30
C GLU A 176 -2.02 -15.06 -12.79
N VAL A 177 -0.97 -15.20 -11.97
CA VAL A 177 -1.10 -15.15 -10.52
C VAL A 177 -1.49 -13.74 -10.07
N VAL A 178 -0.82 -12.71 -10.60
CA VAL A 178 -1.17 -11.31 -10.28
C VAL A 178 -2.61 -11.00 -10.67
N ALA A 179 -3.01 -11.36 -11.89
CA ALA A 179 -4.37 -11.19 -12.41
C ALA A 179 -5.42 -11.87 -11.53
N SER A 180 -5.15 -13.09 -11.09
CA SER A 180 -6.10 -13.92 -10.33
C SER A 180 -6.55 -13.27 -9.02
N PHE A 181 -5.70 -12.46 -8.37
CA PHE A 181 -6.08 -11.73 -7.14
C PHE A 181 -7.22 -10.72 -7.37
N PHE A 182 -7.40 -10.24 -8.61
CA PHE A 182 -8.40 -9.23 -8.96
C PHE A 182 -9.63 -9.80 -9.66
N ARG A 183 -9.70 -11.13 -9.85
CA ARG A 183 -10.80 -11.82 -10.56
C ARG A 183 -12.19 -11.54 -9.99
N HIS A 184 -12.27 -11.20 -8.69
CA HIS A 184 -13.51 -10.86 -7.99
C HIS A 184 -13.52 -9.41 -7.50
N GLY A 185 -12.74 -8.54 -8.16
CA GLY A 185 -12.51 -7.16 -7.75
C GLY A 185 -11.37 -7.04 -6.74
N TYR A 186 -11.35 -5.96 -5.95
CA TYR A 186 -10.28 -5.70 -4.99
C TYR A 186 -10.11 -6.86 -3.99
N PRO A 187 -8.87 -7.37 -3.77
CA PRO A 187 -8.61 -8.56 -2.96
C PRO A 187 -9.20 -8.47 -1.55
N VAL A 188 -9.93 -9.51 -1.14
CA VAL A 188 -10.70 -9.51 0.13
C VAL A 188 -9.79 -9.34 1.34
N LYS A 189 -8.67 -10.06 1.45
CA LYS A 189 -7.76 -9.93 2.61
C LYS A 189 -7.16 -8.52 2.69
N LEU A 190 -6.89 -7.89 1.54
CA LEU A 190 -6.39 -6.51 1.47
C LEU A 190 -7.45 -5.49 1.89
N ARG A 191 -8.71 -5.69 1.46
CA ARG A 191 -9.87 -4.90 1.94
C ARG A 191 -10.02 -4.97 3.46
N ILE A 192 -9.83 -6.15 4.04
CA ILE A 192 -9.87 -6.37 5.49
C ILE A 192 -8.70 -5.65 6.15
N ALA A 193 -7.46 -5.85 5.68
CA ALA A 193 -6.29 -5.18 6.22
C ALA A 193 -6.48 -3.67 6.30
N HIS A 194 -6.94 -3.06 5.20
CA HIS A 194 -7.24 -1.64 5.12
C HIS A 194 -8.31 -1.16 6.10
N LYS A 195 -9.38 -1.94 6.27
CA LYS A 195 -10.44 -1.61 7.22
C LYS A 195 -9.92 -1.56 8.67
N TYR A 196 -9.07 -2.52 9.05
CA TYR A 196 -8.57 -2.64 10.40
C TYR A 196 -7.36 -1.74 10.70
N ALA A 197 -6.56 -1.41 9.69
CA ALA A 197 -5.43 -0.50 9.82
C ALA A 197 -5.87 0.97 10.01
N ARG A 198 -7.13 1.29 9.67
CA ARG A 198 -7.66 2.65 9.79
C ARG A 198 -7.70 3.14 11.24
N ILE A 199 -6.87 4.15 11.53
CA ILE A 199 -6.89 4.85 12.82
C ILE A 199 -8.14 5.74 12.91
N THR A 200 -9.05 5.42 13.83
CA THR A 200 -10.29 6.18 14.04
C THR A 200 -10.11 7.33 15.04
N ARG A 201 -11.08 8.25 15.08
CA ARG A 201 -11.12 9.33 16.07
C ARG A 201 -11.27 8.78 17.49
N GLU A 202 -12.05 7.72 17.72
CA GLU A 202 -12.17 7.13 19.05
C GLU A 202 -10.84 6.56 19.53
N TYR A 203 -10.10 5.89 18.63
CA TYR A 203 -8.76 5.38 18.92
C TYR A 203 -7.82 6.52 19.33
N LEU A 204 -7.80 7.62 18.57
CA LEU A 204 -7.00 8.81 18.90
C LEU A 204 -7.35 9.41 20.26
N ASN A 205 -8.65 9.52 20.57
CA ASN A 205 -9.10 10.05 21.86
C ASN A 205 -8.65 9.15 23.02
N THR A 206 -8.67 7.84 22.81
CA THR A 206 -8.22 6.85 23.78
C THR A 206 -6.72 7.01 24.04
N VAL A 207 -5.91 7.08 22.97
CA VAL A 207 -4.46 7.25 23.11
C VAL A 207 -4.11 8.60 23.75
N LYS A 208 -4.75 9.70 23.32
CA LYS A 208 -4.55 11.02 23.94
C LYS A 208 -4.87 11.03 25.44
N THR A 209 -5.84 10.23 25.88
CA THR A 209 -6.27 10.17 27.29
C THR A 209 -5.37 9.28 28.14
N ILE A 210 -4.97 8.12 27.60
CA ILE A 210 -4.25 7.08 28.36
C ILE A 210 -2.74 7.33 28.34
N LEU A 211 -2.19 7.73 27.20
CA LEU A 211 -0.73 7.75 27.02
C LEU A 211 0.01 8.75 27.91
N PRO A 212 -0.50 9.98 28.19
CA PRO A 212 0.12 10.87 29.18
C PRO A 212 0.20 10.26 30.58
N ARG A 213 -0.68 9.29 30.90
CA ARG A 213 -0.70 8.57 32.18
C ARG A 213 0.32 7.44 32.22
N LEU A 214 0.56 6.78 31.08
CA LEU A 214 1.52 5.66 30.96
C LEU A 214 2.97 6.12 30.79
N LEU A 215 3.20 7.28 30.17
CA LEU A 215 4.53 7.91 30.08
C LEU A 215 4.95 8.60 31.41
N GLY A 216 4.46 8.06 32.53
CA GLY A 216 4.51 8.61 33.88
C GLY A 216 5.86 9.20 34.30
N GLY A 217 5.82 10.49 34.59
CA GLY A 217 6.89 11.31 35.15
C GLY A 217 6.48 12.78 35.29
N ALA A 218 5.43 13.24 34.61
CA ALA A 218 4.91 14.59 34.78
C ALA A 218 4.06 14.70 36.05
N SER A 219 4.51 15.51 37.01
CA SER A 219 3.77 15.83 38.23
C SER A 219 2.40 16.42 37.88
N ASN A 220 1.44 16.21 38.78
CA ASN A 220 0.03 16.66 38.70
C ASN A 220 -0.19 18.16 38.39
N ARG A 221 0.86 18.99 38.27
CA ARG A 221 0.77 20.43 37.98
C ARG A 221 0.63 20.81 36.50
N TYR A 222 0.87 19.90 35.55
CA TYR A 222 0.78 20.24 34.11
C TYR A 222 -0.53 19.79 33.44
N ARG A 223 -1.52 19.41 34.25
CA ARG A 223 -2.83 18.94 33.81
C ARG A 223 -3.65 20.00 33.06
N ASP A 224 -3.33 21.28 33.27
CA ASP A 224 -4.01 22.43 32.66
C ASP A 224 -3.31 22.98 31.40
N TYR A 225 -2.20 22.36 30.96
CA TYR A 225 -1.38 22.83 29.82
C TYR A 225 -1.11 21.76 28.74
N LEU A 226 -1.84 20.64 28.78
CA LEU A 226 -1.97 19.66 27.69
C LEU A 226 -3.23 19.97 26.89
#